data_AF-A0A7S0FA76-F1
#
_entry.id   AF-A0A7S0FA76-F1
#
_cell.length_a   1.000
_cell.length_b   1.000
_cell.length_c   1.000
_cell.angle_alpha   90.00
_cell.angle_beta   90.00
_cell.angle_gamma   90.00
#
_symmetry.space_group_name_H-M   'P 1'
#
loop_
_entity.id
_entity.type
_entity.pdbx_description
1 polymer ?
#
loop_
_entity_poly.entity_id
_entity_poly.type
_entity_poly.pdbx_seq_one_letter_code
_entity_poly.pdbx_strand_id
1 'polypeptide(L)'
;GVEQPAKFVDSHGWQYDVHVYLPRGHSKWGWPVAIYIHSLGYNSPLIESSRPTTFGIQTLMENFIVVSPIIGLKDPDAYFDNDRGTEAIAWVTELVRTLAGGFSEYRGAPRIDTERIAITGVSLGGGATYV
;
A
#
# COMPACT_ATOMS: atom_id res chain seq x y z
N GLY A 1 -2.38 -0.40 14.55
CA GLY A 1 -3.17 -1.19 15.51
C GLY A 1 -4.57 -1.48 14.99
N VAL A 2 -5.18 -0.51 14.31
CA VAL A 2 -6.31 -0.73 13.39
C VAL A 2 -5.89 -0.13 12.05
N GLU A 3 -6.30 -0.74 10.94
CA GLU A 3 -6.09 -0.20 9.61
C GLU A 3 -7.07 0.95 9.37
N GLN A 4 -6.57 2.12 8.95
CA GLN A 4 -7.34 3.36 8.86
C GLN A 4 -7.51 3.79 7.40
N PRO A 5 -8.71 4.21 6.97
CA PRO A 5 -8.88 4.84 5.67
C PRO A 5 -8.17 6.19 5.65
N ALA A 6 -7.54 6.49 4.52
CA ALA A 6 -6.87 7.75 4.24
C ALA A 6 -7.03 8.09 2.74
N LYS A 7 -6.74 9.35 2.41
CA LYS A 7 -6.68 9.81 1.02
C LYS A 7 -5.23 10.03 0.63
N PHE A 8 -4.84 9.48 -0.51
CA PHE A 8 -3.61 9.82 -1.20
C PHE A 8 -3.93 10.86 -2.27
N VAL A 9 -3.18 11.95 -2.31
CA VAL A 9 -3.29 12.97 -3.35
C VAL A 9 -2.02 12.90 -4.17
N ASP A 10 -2.16 12.64 -5.45
CA ASP A 10 -1.05 12.48 -6.38
C ASP A 10 -0.52 13.86 -6.84
N SER A 11 0.51 13.85 -7.69
CA SER A 11 1.13 15.07 -8.21
C SER A 11 0.23 15.90 -9.14
N HIS A 12 -0.85 15.30 -9.65
CA HIS A 12 -1.87 15.94 -10.50
C HIS A 12 -3.06 16.45 -9.67
N GLY A 13 -3.07 16.22 -8.36
CA GLY A 13 -4.16 16.59 -7.46
C GLY A 13 -5.32 15.58 -7.45
N TRP A 14 -5.16 14.42 -8.08
CA TRP A 14 -6.13 13.34 -8.05
C TRP A 14 -6.14 12.64 -6.71
N GLN A 15 -7.34 12.31 -6.23
CA GLN A 15 -7.54 11.70 -4.92
C GLN A 15 -7.82 10.22 -5.05
N TYR A 16 -7.07 9.44 -4.28
CA TYR A 16 -7.13 8.00 -4.27
C TYR A 16 -7.39 7.47 -2.87
N ASP A 17 -8.18 6.40 -2.79
CA ASP A 17 -8.43 5.70 -1.53
C ASP A 17 -7.26 4.78 -1.19
N VAL A 18 -6.73 4.96 0.01
CA VAL A 18 -5.69 4.10 0.58
C VAL A 18 -6.05 3.76 2.01
N HIS A 19 -5.70 2.56 2.43
CA HIS A 19 -5.81 2.16 3.83
C HIS A 19 -4.42 1.98 4.41
N VAL A 20 -4.19 2.50 5.61
CA VAL A 20 -2.89 2.47 6.25
C VAL A 20 -3.00 1.82 7.62
N TYR A 21 -2.21 0.78 7.83
CA TYR A 21 -1.99 0.21 9.14
C TYR A 21 -0.60 0.59 9.64
N LEU A 22 -0.54 1.21 10.81
CA LEU A 22 0.70 1.50 11.51
C LEU A 22 0.96 0.44 12.60
N PRO A 23 2.17 -0.16 12.65
CA PRO A 23 2.54 -1.11 13.69
C PRO A 23 2.56 -0.45 15.07
N ARG A 24 2.35 -1.25 16.11
CA ARG A 24 2.39 -0.78 17.50
C ARG A 24 3.84 -0.84 17.99
N GLY A 25 4.43 0.31 18.28
CA GLY A 25 5.77 0.38 18.87
C GLY A 25 6.61 1.53 18.32
N HIS A 26 7.92 1.42 18.52
CA HIS A 26 8.91 2.37 18.05
C HIS A 26 9.97 1.65 17.22
N SER A 27 10.31 2.21 16.07
CA SER A 27 11.49 1.81 15.30
C SER A 27 12.52 2.93 15.36
N LYS A 28 13.77 2.59 15.65
CA LYS A 28 14.90 3.53 15.62
C LYS A 28 15.22 4.00 14.19
N TRP A 29 14.96 3.13 13.21
CA TRP A 29 15.40 3.31 11.82
C TRP A 29 14.23 3.53 10.86
N GLY A 30 13.02 3.75 11.39
CA GLY A 30 11.79 3.71 10.61
C GLY A 30 11.28 2.29 10.40
N TRP A 31 9.99 2.19 10.09
CA TRP A 31 9.37 0.90 9.80
C TRP A 31 9.48 0.59 8.31
N PRO A 32 9.80 -0.65 7.93
CA PRO A 32 9.66 -1.07 6.54
C PRO A 32 8.19 -0.99 6.13
N VAL A 33 7.95 -0.84 4.82
CA VAL A 33 6.61 -0.67 4.26
C VAL A 33 6.28 -1.86 3.37
N ALA A 34 5.07 -2.40 3.54
CA ALA A 34 4.47 -3.37 2.65
C ALA A 34 3.27 -2.73 1.95
N ILE A 35 3.37 -2.54 0.64
CA ILE A 35 2.27 -2.09 -0.21
C ILE A 35 1.54 -3.34 -0.69
N TYR A 36 0.27 -3.47 -0.32
CA TYR A 36 -0.57 -4.61 -0.69
C TYR A 36 -1.64 -4.20 -1.69
N ILE A 37 -1.56 -4.73 -2.90
CA ILE A 37 -2.58 -4.51 -3.93
C ILE A 37 -3.51 -5.72 -3.97
N HIS A 38 -4.77 -5.51 -3.60
CA HIS A 38 -5.77 -6.57 -3.59
C HIS A 38 -6.24 -6.94 -5.01
N SER A 39 -7.02 -8.02 -5.12
CA SER A 39 -7.56 -8.50 -6.40
C SER A 39 -8.79 -7.69 -6.87
N LEU A 40 -9.23 -7.99 -8.09
CA LEU A 40 -10.44 -7.49 -8.78
C LEU A 40 -11.54 -6.95 -7.86
N GLY A 41 -11.91 -5.68 -8.04
CA GLY A 41 -13.17 -5.10 -7.52
C GLY A 41 -13.38 -5.12 -6.01
N TYR A 42 -12.43 -5.61 -5.21
CA TYR A 42 -12.53 -5.57 -3.76
C TYR A 42 -12.08 -4.21 -3.25
N ASN A 43 -13.00 -3.52 -2.60
CA ASN A 43 -12.71 -2.28 -1.86
C ASN A 43 -12.27 -2.55 -0.42
N SER A 44 -11.87 -3.78 -0.12
CA SER A 44 -11.40 -4.16 1.21
C SER A 44 -9.87 -4.16 1.24
N PRO A 45 -9.26 -3.54 2.26
CA PRO A 45 -7.82 -3.53 2.42
C PRO A 45 -7.29 -4.87 2.98
N LEU A 46 -5.96 -5.01 3.11
CA LEU A 46 -5.35 -6.28 3.50
C LEU A 46 -5.85 -6.78 4.85
N ILE A 47 -5.84 -5.95 5.90
CA ILE A 47 -6.09 -6.44 7.25
C ILE A 47 -7.56 -6.89 7.36
N GLU A 48 -8.48 -6.13 6.78
CA GLU A 48 -9.91 -6.46 6.75
C GLU A 48 -10.20 -7.76 5.97
N SER A 49 -9.60 -7.92 4.78
CA SER A 49 -9.82 -9.08 3.92
C SER A 49 -9.10 -10.35 4.42
N SER A 50 -8.06 -10.16 5.24
CA SER A 50 -7.28 -11.27 5.82
C SER A 50 -7.98 -11.92 7.02
N ARG A 51 -7.35 -12.97 7.58
CA ARG A 51 -7.65 -13.45 8.94
C ARG A 51 -6.59 -12.87 9.89
N PRO A 52 -6.88 -11.78 10.64
CA PRO A 52 -5.86 -11.04 11.39
C PRO A 52 -5.17 -11.83 12.49
N THR A 53 -5.79 -12.94 12.92
CA THR A 53 -5.27 -13.84 13.96
C THR A 53 -4.27 -14.87 13.42
N THR A 54 -4.04 -14.93 12.11
CA THR A 54 -3.06 -15.84 11.53
C THR A 54 -1.64 -15.33 11.76
N PHE A 55 -0.71 -16.25 12.04
CA PHE A 55 0.68 -15.94 12.36
C PHE A 55 1.35 -15.01 11.34
N GLY A 56 1.15 -15.26 10.04
CA GLY A 56 1.74 -14.43 8.97
C GLY A 56 1.24 -12.98 9.00
N ILE A 57 -0.06 -12.78 9.20
CA ILE A 57 -0.65 -11.43 9.27
C ILE A 57 -0.25 -10.73 10.56
N GLN A 58 -0.21 -11.43 11.69
CA GLN A 58 0.30 -10.85 12.94
C GLN A 58 1.77 -10.40 12.80
N THR A 59 2.60 -11.25 12.19
CA THR A 59 4.01 -10.92 11.91
C THR A 59 4.10 -9.66 11.04
N LEU A 60 3.28 -9.55 9.98
CA LEU A 60 3.22 -8.36 9.15
C LEU A 60 2.82 -7.11 9.96
N MET A 61 1.74 -7.20 10.72
CA MET A 61 1.19 -6.11 11.54
C MET A 61 2.10 -5.67 12.69
N GLU A 62 3.05 -6.50 13.11
CA GLU A 62 4.02 -6.15 14.15
C GLU A 62 5.26 -5.47 13.56
N ASN A 63 5.60 -5.77 12.30
CA ASN A 63 6.90 -5.42 11.74
C ASN A 63 6.85 -4.41 10.59
N PHE A 64 5.68 -4.17 9.99
CA PHE A 64 5.55 -3.33 8.79
C PHE A 64 4.48 -2.28 8.95
N ILE A 65 4.71 -1.12 8.32
CA ILE A 65 3.60 -0.27 7.89
C ILE A 65 2.97 -0.97 6.69
N VAL A 66 1.66 -1.18 6.75
CA VAL A 66 0.91 -1.75 5.62
C VAL A 66 0.16 -0.62 4.93
N VAL A 67 0.29 -0.54 3.62
CA VAL A 67 -0.44 0.41 2.77
C VAL A 67 -1.23 -0.39 1.74
N SER A 68 -2.55 -0.31 1.79
CA SER A 68 -3.47 -1.02 0.91
C SER A 68 -4.18 -0.02 -0.02
N PRO A 69 -3.66 0.28 -1.23
CA PRO A 69 -4.36 1.12 -2.20
C PRO A 69 -5.61 0.44 -2.78
N ILE A 70 -6.68 1.21 -2.98
CA ILE A 70 -7.96 0.74 -3.54
C ILE A 70 -8.07 1.09 -5.03
N ILE A 71 -7.43 0.29 -5.88
CA ILE A 71 -7.25 0.60 -7.30
C ILE A 71 -8.55 0.47 -8.12
N GLY A 72 -9.38 -0.51 -7.77
CA GLY A 72 -10.66 -0.73 -8.44
C GLY A 72 -10.51 -1.25 -9.87
N LEU A 73 -9.44 -2.01 -10.17
CA LEU A 73 -9.26 -2.69 -11.45
C LEU A 73 -10.34 -3.75 -11.67
N LYS A 74 -10.78 -3.88 -12.92
CA LYS A 74 -11.75 -4.87 -13.39
C LYS A 74 -11.14 -5.74 -14.49
N ASP A 75 -11.87 -6.79 -14.90
CA ASP A 75 -11.41 -7.73 -15.94
C ASP A 75 -10.95 -7.04 -17.24
N PRO A 76 -11.61 -5.99 -17.75
CA PRO A 76 -11.13 -5.29 -18.96
C PRO A 76 -9.77 -4.60 -18.78
N ASP A 77 -9.32 -4.37 -17.54
CA ASP A 77 -8.08 -3.67 -17.21
C ASP A 77 -6.91 -4.64 -16.97
N ALA A 78 -7.16 -5.95 -17.06
CA ALA A 78 -6.22 -7.00 -16.69
C ALA A 78 -4.89 -7.00 -17.45
N TYR A 79 -4.88 -6.42 -18.65
CA TYR A 79 -3.71 -6.34 -19.52
C TYR A 79 -2.95 -5.01 -19.41
N PHE A 80 -3.46 -4.08 -18.61
CA PHE A 80 -2.87 -2.76 -18.39
C PHE A 80 -2.60 -1.95 -19.68
N ASP A 81 -3.34 -2.24 -20.76
CA ASP A 81 -3.19 -1.64 -22.09
C ASP A 81 -4.28 -0.62 -22.43
N ASN A 82 -5.09 -0.27 -21.43
CA ASN A 82 -6.13 0.74 -21.51
C ASN A 82 -5.83 1.91 -20.55
N ASP A 83 -6.63 2.98 -20.65
CA ASP A 83 -6.43 4.18 -19.84
C ASP A 83 -6.47 3.88 -18.33
N ARG A 84 -7.36 2.97 -17.90
CA ARG A 84 -7.54 2.64 -16.49
C ARG A 84 -6.37 1.84 -15.92
N GLY A 85 -5.85 0.88 -16.69
CA GLY A 85 -4.66 0.13 -16.36
C GLY A 85 -3.42 1.02 -16.31
N THR A 86 -3.29 1.96 -17.25
CA THR A 86 -2.23 2.97 -17.26
C THR A 86 -2.31 3.87 -16.03
N GLU A 87 -3.51 4.36 -15.70
CA GLU A 87 -3.76 5.16 -14.49
C GLU A 87 -3.39 4.40 -13.22
N ALA A 88 -3.73 3.11 -13.13
CA ALA A 88 -3.38 2.27 -11.99
C ALA A 88 -1.86 2.13 -11.80
N ILE A 89 -1.11 1.92 -12.89
CA ILE A 89 0.36 1.85 -12.84
C ILE A 89 0.95 3.19 -12.41
N ALA A 90 0.46 4.29 -12.98
CA ALA A 90 0.92 5.63 -12.65
C ALA A 90 0.67 5.93 -11.17
N TRP A 91 -0.52 5.65 -10.67
CA TRP A 91 -0.86 5.80 -9.26
C TRP A 91 0.06 4.96 -8.36
N VAL A 92 0.19 3.66 -8.61
CA VAL A 92 1.07 2.79 -7.80
C VAL A 92 2.51 3.32 -7.78
N THR A 93 3.01 3.75 -8.94
CA THR A 93 4.34 4.35 -9.08
C THR A 93 4.49 5.61 -8.22
N GLU A 94 3.52 6.52 -8.27
CA GLU A 94 3.54 7.74 -7.44
C GLU A 94 3.43 7.45 -5.95
N LEU A 95 2.64 6.46 -5.56
CA LEU A 95 2.56 6.01 -4.17
C LEU A 95 3.94 5.51 -3.70
N VAL A 96 4.59 4.63 -4.46
CA VAL A 96 5.94 4.14 -4.12
C VAL A 96 6.93 5.30 -4.00
N ARG A 97 6.94 6.22 -4.97
CA ARG A 97 7.82 7.40 -4.95
C ARG A 97 7.59 8.28 -3.74
N THR A 98 6.33 8.50 -3.35
CA THR A 98 5.97 9.29 -2.17
C THR A 98 6.48 8.63 -0.90
N LEU A 99 6.29 7.32 -0.76
CA LEU A 99 6.78 6.56 0.39
C LEU A 99 8.32 6.55 0.44
N ALA A 100 8.99 6.45 -0.72
CA ALA A 100 10.44 6.50 -0.85
C ALA A 100 11.03 7.90 -0.61
N GLY A 101 10.26 8.96 -0.86
CA GLY A 101 10.60 10.33 -0.48
C GLY A 101 10.64 10.55 1.05
N GLY A 102 10.11 9.60 1.81
CA GLY A 102 10.03 9.64 3.26
C GLY A 102 8.95 10.57 3.77
N PHE A 103 8.65 10.47 5.06
CA PHE A 103 7.81 11.44 5.76
C PHE A 103 8.62 12.15 6.82
N SER A 104 8.17 13.36 7.17
CA SER A 104 8.70 14.12 8.31
C SER A 104 8.80 13.24 9.54
N GLU A 105 9.90 13.39 10.27
CA GLU A 105 10.17 12.65 11.49
C GLU A 105 9.00 12.74 12.48
N TYR A 106 8.70 11.62 13.13
CA TYR A 106 7.74 11.60 14.23
C TYR A 106 8.51 11.36 15.52
N ARG A 107 8.54 12.38 16.39
CA ARG A 107 9.29 12.37 17.67
C ARG A 107 10.81 12.16 17.48
N GLY A 108 11.39 12.79 16.46
CA GLY A 108 12.85 12.78 16.23
C GLY A 108 13.40 11.48 15.63
N ALA A 109 12.53 10.63 15.08
CA ALA A 109 12.93 9.43 14.35
C ALA A 109 12.17 9.34 13.01
N PRO A 110 12.80 8.78 11.97
CA PRO A 110 12.13 8.52 10.70
C PRO A 110 10.96 7.56 10.92
N ARG A 111 9.83 7.84 10.28
CA ARG A 111 8.63 7.00 10.40
C ARG A 111 8.70 5.77 9.49
N ILE A 112 9.28 5.96 8.31
CA ILE A 112 9.44 4.96 7.26
C ILE A 112 10.91 4.70 7.06
N ASP A 113 11.27 3.44 6.89
CA ASP A 113 12.54 3.05 6.32
C ASP A 113 12.41 3.04 4.79
N THR A 114 12.99 4.04 4.14
CA THR A 114 12.86 4.27 2.70
C THR A 114 13.64 3.26 1.85
N GLU A 115 14.56 2.50 2.45
CA GLU A 115 15.32 1.44 1.78
C GLU A 115 14.58 0.10 1.78
N ARG A 116 13.50 -0.01 2.59
CA ARG A 116 12.73 -1.25 2.77
C ARG A 116 11.26 -1.04 2.45
N ILE A 117 10.99 -0.81 1.17
CA ILE A 117 9.65 -0.74 0.60
C ILE A 117 9.44 -1.97 -0.29
N ALA A 118 8.49 -2.81 0.09
CA ALA A 118 8.08 -3.97 -0.68
C ALA A 118 6.69 -3.77 -1.26
N ILE A 119 6.48 -4.22 -2.50
CA ILE A 119 5.18 -4.27 -3.15
C ILE A 119 4.78 -5.73 -3.35
N THR A 120 3.52 -6.05 -3.07
CA THR A 120 2.97 -7.39 -3.25
C THR A 120 1.49 -7.28 -3.60
N GLY A 121 0.94 -8.32 -4.22
CA GLY A 121 -0.46 -8.33 -4.58
C GLY A 121 -0.98 -9.71 -4.96
N VAL A 122 -2.30 -9.80 -5.08
CA VAL A 122 -3.00 -11.05 -5.43
C VAL A 122 -3.79 -10.86 -6.71
N SER A 123 -3.77 -11.86 -7.60
CA SER A 123 -4.47 -11.83 -8.89
C SER A 123 -4.03 -10.60 -9.72
N LEU A 124 -4.95 -9.75 -10.22
CA LEU A 124 -4.60 -8.51 -10.91
C LEU A 124 -3.73 -7.57 -10.06
N GLY A 125 -3.90 -7.56 -8.74
CA GLY A 125 -3.01 -6.81 -7.85
C GLY A 125 -1.58 -7.34 -7.90
N GLY A 126 -1.39 -8.64 -8.14
CA GLY A 126 -0.10 -9.25 -8.42
C GLY A 126 0.44 -8.84 -9.80
N GLY A 127 -0.41 -8.74 -10.82
CA GLY A 127 -0.03 -8.19 -12.12
C GLY A 127 0.51 -6.76 -12.00
N ALA A 128 -0.16 -5.92 -11.21
CA ALA A 128 0.22 -4.54 -10.94
C ALA A 128 1.57 -4.37 -10.21
N THR A 129 2.18 -5.45 -9.69
CA THR A 129 3.51 -5.35 -9.04
C THR A 129 4.69 -5.43 -10.00
N TYR A 130 4.47 -5.86 -11.25
CA TYR A 130 5.53 -6.09 -12.24
C TYR A 130 5.62 -5.01 -13.33
N VAL A 131 4.76 -4.01 -13.24
CA VAL A 131 4.61 -2.93 -14.21
C VAL A 131 5.20 -1.63 -13.69
#